data_AF-A0A1I4PDX7-F1
#
_entry.id   AF-A0A1I4PDX7-F1
#
_cell.length_a   1.000
_cell.length_b   1.000
_cell.length_c   1.000
_cell.angle_alpha   90.00
_cell.angle_beta   90.00
_cell.angle_gamma   90.00
#
_symmetry.space_group_name_H-M   'P 1'
#
loop_
_entity.id
_entity.type
_entity.pdbx_description
1 polymer ?
#
loop_
_entity_poly.entity_id
_entity_poly.type
_entity_poly.pdbx_seq_one_letter_code
_entity_poly.pdbx_strand_id
1 'polypeptide(L)'
;MFKALNSKGRLILQKLIAALNWIKDHVLAVLIASFVIPGVLSVFNQQSEITKTIYEIDYKGAKTKFQECDRLHSDYLSATMANAGAAQLLQEHFNLDAIAKKGSSEVYFIAFKGAMEAYQNSLGQVKELFSKTSRCYGELTANYENLALSLNLIDEFQNETKRESDKVSLLVAKRDTIAKDIFRRVDPNVIFGALISGEEKSILNAMQTANFGDLAKLQSQNIEVESAVQSQQRVKFVELNKLFANELNRRFHRGLFSYFLALVRI
;
A
#
# COMPACT_ATOMS: atom_id res chain seq x y z
N MET A 1 -23.65 -79.19 -18.35
CA MET A 1 -24.87 -78.75 -17.64
C MET A 1 -24.89 -77.23 -17.50
N PHE A 2 -24.96 -76.49 -18.62
CA PHE A 2 -25.14 -75.04 -18.60
C PHE A 2 -26.64 -74.75 -18.73
N LYS A 3 -27.27 -74.30 -17.63
CA LYS A 3 -28.63 -73.76 -17.63
C LYS A 3 -28.73 -72.75 -18.77
N ALA A 4 -29.72 -72.96 -19.65
CA ALA A 4 -30.04 -72.05 -20.73
C ALA A 4 -30.18 -70.62 -20.17
N LEU A 5 -29.27 -69.72 -20.56
CA LEU A 5 -29.44 -68.31 -20.30
C LEU A 5 -30.80 -67.90 -20.87
N ASN A 6 -31.68 -67.45 -19.97
CA ASN A 6 -32.99 -66.89 -20.26
C ASN A 6 -32.87 -65.87 -21.40
N SER A 7 -33.86 -65.71 -22.28
CA SER A 7 -33.72 -64.90 -23.53
C SER A 7 -33.21 -63.48 -23.27
N LYS A 8 -33.56 -62.90 -22.11
CA LYS A 8 -33.02 -61.62 -21.60
C LYS A 8 -31.51 -61.62 -21.39
N GLY A 9 -30.94 -62.70 -20.85
CA GLY A 9 -29.50 -62.84 -20.61
C GLY A 9 -28.68 -62.95 -21.90
N ARG A 10 -29.22 -63.60 -22.93
CA ARG A 10 -28.59 -63.67 -24.27
C ARG A 10 -28.60 -62.32 -24.98
N LEU A 11 -29.67 -61.54 -24.81
CA LEU A 11 -29.79 -60.17 -25.32
C LEU A 11 -28.80 -59.20 -24.63
N ILE A 12 -28.61 -59.34 -23.32
CA ILE A 12 -27.63 -58.55 -22.55
C ILE A 12 -26.21 -58.87 -23.00
N LEU A 13 -25.89 -60.14 -23.21
CA LEU A 13 -24.57 -60.58 -23.67
C LEU A 13 -24.25 -60.02 -25.07
N GLN A 14 -25.22 -60.05 -26.00
CA GLN A 14 -25.05 -59.47 -27.33
C GLN A 14 -24.86 -57.95 -27.30
N LYS A 15 -25.60 -57.24 -26.43
CA LYS A 15 -25.43 -55.79 -26.23
C LYS A 15 -24.05 -55.45 -25.64
N LEU A 16 -23.55 -56.28 -24.71
CA LEU A 16 -22.21 -56.13 -24.14
C LEU A 16 -21.10 -56.35 -25.17
N ILE A 17 -21.21 -57.37 -26.01
CA ILE A 17 -20.23 -57.65 -27.07
C ILE A 17 -20.24 -56.52 -28.12
N ALA A 18 -21.42 -56.03 -28.50
CA ALA A 18 -21.54 -54.88 -29.40
C ALA A 18 -20.93 -53.60 -28.80
N ALA A 19 -21.16 -53.34 -27.50
CA ALA A 19 -20.56 -52.23 -26.80
C ALA A 19 -19.03 -52.35 -26.69
N LEU A 20 -18.50 -53.55 -26.41
CA LEU A 20 -17.06 -53.81 -26.34
C LEU A 20 -16.36 -53.64 -27.69
N ASN A 21 -16.97 -54.11 -28.78
CA ASN A 21 -16.44 -53.88 -30.13
C ASN A 21 -16.49 -52.40 -30.52
N TRP A 22 -17.57 -51.69 -30.17
CA TRP A 22 -17.65 -50.25 -30.39
C TRP A 22 -16.58 -49.48 -29.59
N ILE A 23 -16.35 -49.85 -28.32
CA ILE A 23 -15.28 -49.30 -27.48
C ILE A 23 -13.91 -49.59 -28.09
N LYS A 24 -13.69 -50.80 -28.64
CA LYS A 24 -12.44 -51.19 -29.32
C LYS A 24 -12.17 -50.34 -30.58
N ASP A 25 -13.21 -50.01 -31.34
CA ASP A 25 -13.09 -49.18 -32.54
C ASP A 25 -12.95 -47.68 -32.20
N HIS A 26 -13.35 -47.28 -30.98
CA HIS A 26 -13.34 -45.90 -30.50
C HIS A 26 -12.47 -45.72 -29.24
N VAL A 27 -11.44 -46.56 -29.04
CA VAL A 27 -10.60 -46.56 -27.82
C VAL A 27 -10.08 -45.17 -27.48
N LEU A 28 -9.65 -44.41 -28.48
CA LEU A 28 -9.15 -43.05 -28.31
C LEU A 28 -10.24 -42.09 -27.80
N ALA A 29 -11.46 -42.18 -28.36
CA ALA A 29 -12.59 -41.35 -27.92
C ALA A 29 -13.04 -41.70 -26.50
N VAL A 30 -13.00 -42.99 -26.15
CA VAL A 30 -13.30 -43.47 -24.79
C VAL A 30 -12.24 -42.99 -23.80
N LEU A 31 -10.95 -43.07 -24.14
CA LEU A 31 -9.87 -42.56 -23.29
C LEU A 31 -9.95 -41.05 -23.08
N ILE A 32 -10.21 -40.29 -24.15
CA ILE A 32 -10.39 -38.83 -24.07
C ILE A 32 -11.59 -38.50 -23.17
N ALA A 33 -12.73 -39.15 -23.40
CA ALA A 33 -13.95 -38.88 -22.64
C ALA A 33 -13.88 -39.31 -21.17
N SER A 34 -13.18 -40.40 -20.86
CA SER A 34 -13.13 -40.97 -19.50
C SER A 34 -11.97 -40.46 -18.65
N PHE A 35 -10.85 -40.03 -19.25
CA PHE A 35 -9.67 -39.61 -18.49
C PHE A 35 -9.24 -38.18 -18.77
N VAL A 36 -9.18 -37.76 -20.04
CA VAL A 36 -8.69 -36.43 -20.41
C VAL A 36 -9.71 -35.35 -20.05
N ILE A 37 -10.99 -35.52 -20.40
CA ILE A 37 -12.05 -34.55 -20.09
C ILE A 37 -12.22 -34.35 -18.57
N PRO A 38 -12.38 -35.41 -17.75
CA PRO A 38 -12.51 -35.25 -16.30
C PRO A 38 -11.25 -34.70 -15.65
N GLY A 39 -10.06 -35.09 -16.14
CA GLY A 39 -8.78 -34.57 -15.65
C GLY A 39 -8.64 -33.07 -15.91
N VAL A 40 -8.93 -32.60 -17.12
CA VAL A 40 -8.89 -31.17 -17.45
C VAL A 40 -9.95 -30.39 -16.66
N LEU A 41 -11.16 -30.92 -16.51
CA LEU A 41 -12.21 -30.32 -15.68
C LEU A 41 -11.79 -30.20 -14.21
N SER A 42 -11.16 -31.24 -13.67
CA SER A 42 -10.68 -31.24 -12.28
C SER A 42 -9.60 -30.17 -12.06
N VAL A 43 -8.60 -30.09 -12.96
CA VAL A 43 -7.55 -29.06 -12.91
C VAL A 43 -8.13 -27.66 -13.08
N PHE A 44 -9.05 -27.49 -14.03
CA PHE A 44 -9.74 -26.21 -14.26
C PHE A 44 -10.51 -25.76 -13.02
N ASN A 45 -11.33 -26.64 -12.43
CA ASN A 45 -12.09 -26.31 -11.22
C ASN A 45 -11.17 -25.96 -10.05
N GLN A 46 -10.10 -26.73 -9.83
CA GLN A 46 -9.13 -26.45 -8.77
C GLN A 46 -8.46 -25.08 -8.97
N GLN A 47 -8.01 -24.76 -10.18
CA GLN A 47 -7.37 -23.47 -10.46
C GLN A 47 -8.35 -22.29 -10.41
N SER A 48 -9.60 -22.50 -10.80
CA SER A 48 -10.67 -21.52 -10.66
C SER A 48 -10.93 -21.18 -9.19
N GLU A 49 -11.04 -22.19 -8.32
CA GLU A 49 -11.23 -21.99 -6.88
C GLU A 49 -10.02 -21.31 -6.22
N ILE A 50 -8.79 -21.67 -6.61
CA ILE A 50 -7.57 -20.98 -6.14
C ILE A 50 -7.60 -19.51 -6.56
N THR A 51 -7.90 -19.23 -7.84
CA THR A 51 -7.95 -17.84 -8.35
C THR A 51 -9.04 -17.03 -7.65
N LYS A 52 -10.19 -17.63 -7.38
CA LYS A 52 -11.28 -17.02 -6.60
C LYS A 52 -10.82 -16.70 -5.17
N THR A 53 -10.15 -17.63 -4.51
CA THR A 53 -9.60 -17.44 -3.16
C THR A 53 -8.61 -16.28 -3.13
N ILE A 54 -7.66 -16.24 -4.06
CA ILE A 54 -6.68 -15.14 -4.19
C ILE A 54 -7.40 -13.79 -4.42
N TYR A 55 -8.45 -13.77 -5.24
CA TYR A 55 -9.23 -12.56 -5.46
C TYR A 55 -9.97 -12.08 -4.20
N GLU A 56 -10.71 -12.98 -3.54
CA GLU A 56 -11.61 -12.66 -2.44
C GLU A 56 -10.86 -12.29 -1.15
N ILE A 57 -9.74 -12.97 -0.88
CA ILE A 57 -8.96 -12.80 0.35
C ILE A 57 -7.84 -11.79 0.11
N ASP A 58 -6.92 -12.09 -0.81
CA ASP A 58 -5.65 -11.37 -0.89
C ASP A 58 -5.80 -10.05 -1.66
N TYR A 59 -6.34 -10.08 -2.88
CA TYR A 59 -6.47 -8.88 -3.71
C TYR A 59 -7.47 -7.87 -3.13
N LYS A 60 -8.65 -8.32 -2.70
CA LYS A 60 -9.64 -7.44 -2.06
C LYS A 60 -9.11 -6.88 -0.73
N GLY A 61 -8.40 -7.70 0.04
CA GLY A 61 -7.71 -7.27 1.27
C GLY A 61 -6.70 -6.17 1.00
N ALA A 62 -5.79 -6.38 0.04
CA ALA A 62 -4.78 -5.40 -0.37
C ALA A 62 -5.42 -4.09 -0.86
N LYS A 63 -6.47 -4.17 -1.69
CA LYS A 63 -7.20 -2.99 -2.19
C LYS A 63 -7.86 -2.20 -1.07
N THR A 64 -8.47 -2.87 -0.10
CA THR A 64 -9.09 -2.22 1.07
C THR A 64 -8.03 -1.55 1.93
N LYS A 65 -6.91 -2.24 2.18
CA LYS A 65 -5.77 -1.70 2.93
C LYS A 65 -5.14 -0.49 2.22
N PHE A 66 -5.10 -0.48 0.88
CA PHE A 66 -4.67 0.69 0.13
C PHE A 66 -5.54 1.92 0.41
N GLN A 67 -6.86 1.77 0.41
CA GLN A 67 -7.78 2.86 0.74
C GLN A 67 -7.60 3.35 2.18
N GLU A 68 -7.38 2.43 3.13
CA GLU A 68 -7.06 2.75 4.52
C GLU A 68 -5.78 3.57 4.64
N CYS A 69 -4.68 3.12 4.00
CA CYS A 69 -3.40 3.82 4.06
C CYS A 69 -3.46 5.18 3.36
N ASP A 70 -4.20 5.28 2.26
CA ASP A 70 -4.37 6.55 1.56
C ASP A 70 -5.16 7.59 2.39
N ARG A 71 -6.21 7.15 3.10
CA ARG A 71 -6.94 7.99 4.05
C ARG A 71 -6.04 8.43 5.19
N LEU A 72 -5.29 7.50 5.76
CA LEU A 72 -4.36 7.77 6.86
C LEU A 72 -3.25 8.75 6.45
N HIS A 73 -2.76 8.65 5.22
CA HIS A 73 -1.82 9.61 4.64
C HIS A 73 -2.48 10.99 4.49
N SER A 74 -3.75 11.06 4.05
CA SER A 74 -4.49 12.32 4.00
C SER A 74 -4.62 12.97 5.39
N ASP A 75 -4.86 12.16 6.43
CA ASP A 75 -4.89 12.63 7.82
C ASP A 75 -3.50 13.16 8.24
N TYR A 76 -2.43 12.46 7.88
CA TYR A 76 -1.04 12.88 8.12
C TYR A 76 -0.69 14.20 7.42
N LEU A 77 -1.06 14.36 6.15
CA LEU A 77 -0.84 15.59 5.40
C LEU A 77 -1.60 16.77 6.03
N SER A 78 -2.84 16.54 6.47
CA SER A 78 -3.65 17.55 7.16
C SER A 78 -3.01 17.99 8.48
N ALA A 79 -2.48 17.06 9.27
CA ALA A 79 -1.75 17.39 10.49
C ALA A 79 -0.45 18.17 10.20
N THR A 80 0.25 17.83 9.11
CA THR A 80 1.45 18.53 8.65
C THR A 80 1.11 19.97 8.22
N MET A 81 -0.02 20.17 7.55
CA MET A 81 -0.54 21.50 7.21
C MET A 81 -0.88 22.33 8.45
N ALA A 82 -1.55 21.73 9.44
CA ALA A 82 -1.83 22.40 10.71
C ALA A 82 -0.54 22.81 11.44
N ASN A 83 0.49 21.96 11.41
CA ASN A 83 1.78 22.26 12.02
C ASN A 83 2.51 23.41 11.32
N ALA A 84 2.45 23.46 9.99
CA ALA A 84 2.99 24.59 9.24
C ALA A 84 2.24 25.89 9.53
N GLY A 85 0.91 25.84 9.65
CA GLY A 85 0.10 26.99 10.06
C GLY A 85 0.49 27.51 11.45
N ALA A 86 0.75 26.60 12.41
CA ALA A 86 1.25 26.98 13.72
C ALA A 86 2.66 27.60 13.67
N ALA A 87 3.56 27.09 12.82
CA ALA A 87 4.87 27.71 12.60
C ALA A 87 4.75 29.10 11.94
N GLN A 88 3.81 29.27 11.01
CA GLN A 88 3.56 30.56 10.36
C GLN A 88 2.99 31.58 11.34
N LEU A 89 2.08 31.18 12.23
CA LEU A 89 1.59 32.04 13.32
C LEU A 89 2.73 32.50 14.24
N LEU A 90 3.66 31.61 14.58
CA LEU A 90 4.87 31.98 15.34
C LEU A 90 5.70 33.02 14.60
N GLN A 91 5.88 32.86 13.29
CA GLN A 91 6.62 33.83 12.47
C GLN A 91 5.92 35.18 12.34
N GLU A 92 4.61 35.21 12.12
CA GLU A 92 3.86 36.44 11.88
C GLU A 92 3.71 37.29 13.15
N HIS A 93 3.46 36.63 14.29
CA HIS A 93 3.14 37.33 15.54
C HIS A 93 4.30 37.39 16.53
N PHE A 94 5.29 36.52 16.41
CA PHE A 94 6.41 36.39 17.33
C PHE A 94 7.78 36.42 16.63
N ASN A 95 7.90 37.20 15.55
CA ASN A 95 9.19 37.53 14.95
C ASN A 95 10.03 38.49 15.83
N LEU A 96 11.31 38.60 15.49
CA LEU A 96 12.29 39.40 16.23
C LEU A 96 11.85 40.86 16.43
N ASP A 97 11.19 41.48 15.45
CA ASP A 97 10.71 42.87 15.57
C ASP A 97 9.57 43.00 16.58
N ALA A 98 8.62 42.05 16.57
CA ALA A 98 7.53 42.00 17.52
C ALA A 98 8.06 41.74 18.94
N ILE A 99 9.04 40.84 19.08
CA ILE A 99 9.72 40.54 20.34
C ILE A 99 10.50 41.76 20.85
N ALA A 100 11.21 42.48 19.98
CA ALA A 100 11.94 43.70 20.38
C ALA A 100 10.99 44.79 20.91
N LYS A 101 9.77 44.87 20.37
CA LYS A 101 8.77 45.87 20.78
C LYS A 101 7.94 45.46 21.99
N LYS A 102 7.63 44.17 22.15
CA LYS A 102 6.62 43.66 23.09
C LYS A 102 7.13 42.57 24.03
N GLY A 103 8.35 42.09 23.86
CA GLY A 103 8.91 40.91 24.55
C GLY A 103 9.06 41.06 26.06
N SER A 104 9.04 42.28 26.60
CA SER A 104 9.00 42.53 28.04
C SER A 104 7.59 42.50 28.65
N SER A 105 6.54 42.37 27.82
CA SER A 105 5.15 42.29 28.29
C SER A 105 4.82 40.88 28.74
N GLU A 106 4.31 40.75 29.96
CA GLU A 106 3.83 39.49 30.52
C GLU A 106 2.73 38.84 29.65
N VAL A 107 1.79 39.65 29.15
CA VAL A 107 0.71 39.18 28.26
C VAL A 107 1.28 38.63 26.95
N TYR A 108 2.30 39.28 26.39
CA TYR A 108 2.96 38.83 25.17
C TYR A 108 3.72 37.50 25.40
N PHE A 109 4.38 37.37 26.55
CA PHE A 109 5.06 36.13 26.94
C PHE A 109 4.09 34.95 27.12
N ILE A 110 2.96 35.17 27.80
CA ILE A 110 1.91 34.15 27.97
C ILE A 110 1.36 33.72 26.60
N ALA A 111 1.11 34.67 25.69
CA ALA A 111 0.64 34.37 24.34
C ALA A 111 1.68 33.56 23.54
N PHE A 112 2.96 33.92 23.64
CA PHE A 112 4.06 33.19 23.00
C PHE A 112 4.15 31.75 23.51
N LYS A 113 4.10 31.57 24.84
CA LYS A 113 4.10 30.24 25.47
C LYS A 113 2.93 29.38 24.97
N GLY A 114 1.72 29.94 24.92
CA GLY A 114 0.55 29.22 24.39
C GLY A 114 0.70 28.82 22.91
N ALA A 115 1.27 29.70 22.08
CA ALA A 115 1.54 29.40 20.67
C ALA A 115 2.58 28.26 20.51
N MET A 116 3.61 28.27 21.34
CA MET A 116 4.65 27.24 21.39
C MET A 116 4.07 25.88 21.82
N GLU A 117 3.24 25.84 22.87
CA GLU A 117 2.54 24.62 23.31
C GLU A 117 1.62 24.06 22.22
N ALA A 118 0.87 24.93 21.53
CA ALA A 118 0.02 24.53 20.41
C ALA A 118 0.84 23.92 19.25
N TYR A 119 1.98 24.53 18.90
CA TYR A 119 2.89 24.01 17.89
C TYR A 119 3.46 22.64 18.28
N GLN A 120 3.85 22.45 19.54
CA GLN A 120 4.35 21.16 20.04
C GLN A 120 3.30 20.05 20.03
N ASN A 121 2.07 20.36 20.44
CA ASN A 121 0.97 19.41 20.39
C ASN A 121 0.68 18.97 18.95
N SER A 122 0.67 19.94 18.02
CA SER A 122 0.54 19.65 16.59
C SER A 122 1.69 18.79 16.06
N LEU A 123 2.94 19.06 16.47
CA LEU A 123 4.10 18.25 16.09
C LEU A 123 4.00 16.81 16.62
N GLY A 124 3.44 16.62 17.82
CA GLY A 124 3.14 15.30 18.38
C GLY A 124 2.19 14.51 17.49
N GLN A 125 1.09 15.13 17.04
CA GLN A 125 0.13 14.53 16.12
C GLN A 125 0.76 14.16 14.77
N VAL A 126 1.58 15.05 14.21
CA VAL A 126 2.35 14.80 12.98
C VAL A 126 3.22 13.54 13.12
N LYS A 127 3.97 13.41 14.24
CA LYS A 127 4.83 12.23 14.49
C LYS A 127 4.03 10.94 14.62
N GLU A 128 2.90 10.98 15.34
CA GLU A 128 2.04 9.82 15.52
C GLU A 128 1.46 9.35 14.17
N LEU A 129 0.89 10.27 13.38
CA LEU A 129 0.29 9.97 12.09
C LEU A 129 1.33 9.52 11.06
N PHE A 130 2.53 10.10 11.07
CA PHE A 130 3.65 9.63 10.25
C PHE A 130 3.97 8.15 10.54
N SER A 131 4.11 7.79 11.81
CA SER A 131 4.42 6.42 12.22
C SER A 131 3.35 5.43 11.78
N LYS A 132 2.07 5.78 11.98
CA LYS A 132 0.94 4.96 11.53
C LYS A 132 0.90 4.83 10.01
N THR A 133 1.11 5.93 9.28
CA THR A 133 1.11 5.95 7.80
C THR A 133 2.22 5.07 7.24
N SER A 134 3.45 5.21 7.77
CA SER A 134 4.61 4.42 7.39
C SER A 134 4.38 2.93 7.63
N ARG A 135 3.86 2.56 8.82
CA ARG A 135 3.49 1.17 9.12
C ARG A 135 2.45 0.63 8.14
N CYS A 136 1.40 1.41 7.85
CA CYS A 136 0.33 0.99 6.95
C CYS A 136 0.87 0.69 5.55
N TYR A 137 1.70 1.55 4.98
CA TYR A 137 2.31 1.29 3.66
C TYR A 137 3.29 0.12 3.67
N GLY A 138 3.98 -0.14 4.79
CA GLY A 138 4.79 -1.34 4.97
C GLY A 138 3.94 -2.62 4.90
N GLU A 139 2.85 -2.68 5.68
CA GLU A 139 1.89 -3.78 5.66
C GLU A 139 1.25 -3.96 4.28
N LEU A 140 0.87 -2.86 3.63
CA LEU A 140 0.30 -2.87 2.29
C LEU A 140 1.28 -3.43 1.25
N THR A 141 2.55 -3.02 1.32
CA THR A 141 3.59 -3.52 0.42
C THR A 141 3.77 -5.04 0.60
N ALA A 142 3.78 -5.53 1.84
CA ALA A 142 3.84 -6.97 2.12
C ALA A 142 2.62 -7.73 1.57
N ASN A 143 1.41 -7.16 1.65
CA ASN A 143 0.22 -7.76 1.06
C ASN A 143 0.34 -7.90 -0.47
N TYR A 144 0.86 -6.88 -1.15
CA TYR A 144 1.08 -6.95 -2.60
C TYR A 144 2.24 -7.88 -2.98
N GLU A 145 3.27 -7.99 -2.15
CA GLU A 145 4.35 -8.95 -2.36
C GLU A 145 3.83 -10.40 -2.26
N ASN A 146 3.03 -10.70 -1.24
CA ASN A 146 2.37 -12.01 -1.11
C ASN A 146 1.47 -12.30 -2.31
N LEU A 147 0.71 -11.31 -2.77
CA LEU A 147 -0.11 -11.43 -3.97
C LEU A 147 0.74 -11.69 -5.23
N ALA A 148 1.89 -11.04 -5.34
CA ALA A 148 2.86 -11.26 -6.42
C ALA A 148 3.42 -12.68 -6.41
N LEU A 149 3.74 -13.22 -5.23
CA LEU A 149 4.15 -14.62 -5.09
C LEU A 149 3.04 -15.59 -5.53
N SER A 150 1.81 -15.40 -5.04
CA SER A 150 0.65 -16.24 -5.39
C SER A 150 0.31 -16.21 -6.88
N LEU A 151 0.54 -15.08 -7.54
CA LEU A 151 0.25 -14.88 -8.96
C LEU A 151 1.47 -15.04 -9.87
N ASN A 152 2.63 -15.38 -9.32
CA ASN A 152 3.90 -15.48 -10.05
C ASN A 152 4.21 -14.21 -10.87
N LEU A 153 4.15 -13.06 -10.19
CA LEU A 153 4.38 -11.71 -10.72
C LEU A 153 5.46 -10.95 -9.90
N ILE A 154 6.39 -11.69 -9.29
CA ILE A 154 7.36 -11.08 -8.35
C ILE A 154 8.29 -10.09 -9.04
N ASP A 155 8.71 -10.38 -10.28
CA ASP A 155 9.61 -9.53 -11.04
C ASP A 155 8.91 -8.22 -11.45
N GLU A 156 7.66 -8.29 -11.90
CA GLU A 156 6.84 -7.12 -12.24
C GLU A 156 6.57 -6.27 -10.99
N PHE A 157 6.26 -6.89 -9.86
CA PHE A 157 6.10 -6.21 -8.59
C PHE A 157 7.39 -5.47 -8.17
N GLN A 158 8.55 -6.12 -8.26
CA GLN A 158 9.84 -5.52 -7.91
C GLN A 158 10.18 -4.34 -8.83
N ASN A 159 9.91 -4.45 -10.12
CA ASN A 159 10.15 -3.37 -11.08
C ASN A 159 9.27 -2.14 -10.80
N GLU A 160 7.98 -2.34 -10.56
CA GLU A 160 7.03 -1.27 -10.24
C GLU A 160 7.37 -0.60 -8.89
N THR A 161 7.71 -1.40 -7.87
CA THR A 161 8.05 -0.88 -6.54
C THR A 161 9.36 -0.10 -6.53
N LYS A 162 10.40 -0.57 -7.24
CA LYS A 162 11.69 0.11 -7.35
C LYS A 162 11.56 1.46 -8.02
N ARG A 163 10.89 1.52 -9.18
CA ARG A 163 10.72 2.75 -9.97
C ARG A 163 10.12 3.90 -9.15
N GLU A 164 9.09 3.61 -8.36
CA GLU A 164 8.41 4.62 -7.55
C GLU A 164 9.13 4.88 -6.21
N SER A 165 9.81 3.88 -5.64
CA SER A 165 10.64 4.06 -4.44
C SER A 165 11.78 5.04 -4.70
N ASP A 166 12.45 4.95 -5.86
CA ASP A 166 13.56 5.86 -6.20
C ASP A 166 13.09 7.33 -6.25
N LYS A 167 11.89 7.58 -6.78
CA LYS A 167 11.30 8.93 -6.81
C LYS A 167 10.98 9.44 -5.40
N VAL A 168 10.40 8.60 -4.54
CA VAL A 168 10.13 8.96 -3.15
C VAL A 168 11.42 9.25 -2.39
N SER A 169 12.47 8.43 -2.58
CA SER A 169 13.78 8.66 -1.97
C SER A 169 14.41 9.99 -2.40
N LEU A 170 14.25 10.39 -3.66
CA LEU A 170 14.71 11.70 -4.14
C LEU A 170 13.96 12.87 -3.48
N LEU A 171 12.64 12.76 -3.34
CA LEU A 171 11.82 13.76 -2.65
C LEU A 171 12.23 13.93 -1.19
N VAL A 172 12.44 12.82 -0.48
CA VAL A 172 12.90 12.79 0.91
C VAL A 172 14.31 13.38 1.03
N ALA A 173 15.24 13.02 0.13
CA ALA A 173 16.59 13.56 0.13
C ALA A 173 16.60 15.09 -0.08
N LYS A 174 15.70 15.61 -0.93
CA LYS A 174 15.54 17.06 -1.13
C LYS A 174 15.08 17.74 0.17
N ARG A 175 14.08 17.18 0.86
CA ARG A 175 13.62 17.66 2.18
C ARG A 175 14.75 17.68 3.20
N ASP A 176 15.50 16.58 3.31
CA ASP A 176 16.55 16.44 4.30
C ASP A 176 17.72 17.42 4.05
N THR A 177 17.99 17.75 2.78
CA THR A 177 18.98 18.77 2.40
C THR A 177 18.54 20.16 2.85
N ILE A 178 17.26 20.50 2.65
CA ILE A 178 16.69 21.78 3.09
C ILE A 178 16.70 21.87 4.62
N ALA A 179 16.30 20.80 5.31
CA ALA A 179 16.34 20.73 6.76
C ALA A 179 17.76 20.97 7.29
N LYS A 180 18.77 20.34 6.69
CA LYS A 180 20.19 20.57 7.04
C LYS A 180 20.63 22.02 6.81
N ASP A 181 20.21 22.65 5.72
CA ASP A 181 20.55 24.06 5.44
C ASP A 181 19.92 25.00 6.49
N ILE A 182 18.67 24.74 6.86
CA ILE A 182 17.96 25.51 7.89
C ILE A 182 18.57 25.28 9.28
N PHE A 183 18.91 24.04 9.64
CA PHE A 183 19.51 23.72 10.94
C PHE A 183 20.96 24.22 11.09
N ARG A 184 21.60 24.68 10.01
CA ARG A 184 22.86 25.45 10.11
C ARG A 184 22.65 26.89 10.55
N ARG A 185 21.47 27.46 10.29
CA ARG A 185 21.10 28.84 10.62
C ARG A 185 20.32 28.97 11.91
N VAL A 186 19.58 27.93 12.27
CA VAL A 186 18.75 27.86 13.46
C VAL A 186 19.22 26.69 14.31
N ASP A 187 19.59 26.94 15.57
CA ASP A 187 19.84 25.85 16.51
C ASP A 187 18.49 25.20 16.88
N PRO A 188 18.24 23.93 16.44
CA PRO A 188 16.99 23.26 16.74
C PRO A 188 16.82 23.07 18.25
N ASN A 189 17.92 22.97 19.01
CA ASN A 189 17.88 22.76 20.45
C ASN A 189 17.38 23.99 21.20
N VAL A 190 17.45 25.18 20.62
CA VAL A 190 16.88 26.39 21.23
C VAL A 190 15.35 26.34 21.18
N ILE A 191 14.77 26.07 20.00
CA ILE A 191 13.32 26.02 19.81
C ILE A 191 12.75 24.75 20.46
N PHE A 192 13.29 23.58 20.09
CA PHE A 192 12.79 22.30 20.60
C PHE A 192 13.17 22.06 22.06
N GLY A 193 14.30 22.57 22.54
CA GLY A 193 14.65 22.50 23.96
C GLY A 193 13.72 23.35 24.82
N ALA A 194 13.33 24.53 24.36
CA ALA A 194 12.29 25.32 25.02
C ALA A 194 10.94 24.57 25.07
N LEU A 195 10.53 23.95 23.96
CA LEU A 195 9.32 23.12 23.90
C LEU A 195 9.38 21.90 24.83
N ILE A 196 10.53 21.24 24.93
CA ILE A 196 10.68 20.03 25.74
C ILE A 196 10.76 20.36 27.24
N SER A 197 11.51 21.40 27.62
CA SER A 197 11.73 21.76 29.02
C SER A 197 10.52 22.43 29.67
N GLY A 198 9.77 23.22 28.90
CA GLY A 198 8.71 24.09 29.43
C GLY A 198 9.20 25.17 30.41
N GLU A 199 10.52 25.26 30.65
CA GLU A 199 11.10 26.22 31.59
C GLU A 199 11.03 27.65 31.04
N GLU A 200 10.58 28.58 31.88
CA GLU A 200 10.40 29.99 31.51
C GLU A 200 11.67 30.59 30.90
N LYS A 201 12.84 30.27 31.47
CA LYS A 201 14.14 30.73 30.99
C LYS A 201 14.46 30.20 29.59
N SER A 202 14.13 28.94 29.30
CA SER A 202 14.34 28.33 27.98
C SER A 202 13.38 28.91 26.95
N ILE A 203 12.12 29.16 27.33
CA ILE A 203 11.11 29.81 26.49
C ILE A 203 11.51 31.25 26.19
N LEU A 204 11.99 32.01 27.18
CA LEU A 204 12.53 33.36 26.99
C LEU A 204 13.74 33.36 26.06
N ASN A 205 14.66 32.41 26.22
CA ASN A 205 15.81 32.28 25.34
C ASN A 205 15.38 31.98 23.89
N ALA A 206 14.45 31.04 23.70
CA ALA A 206 13.89 30.75 22.38
C ALA A 206 13.16 31.96 21.79
N MET A 207 12.38 32.68 22.59
CA MET A 207 11.74 33.92 22.15
C MET A 207 12.78 34.93 21.65
N GLN A 208 13.93 35.07 22.31
CA GLN A 208 14.93 36.08 21.94
C GLN A 208 15.86 35.67 20.79
N THR A 209 16.02 34.38 20.53
CA THR A 209 17.08 33.87 19.65
C THR A 209 16.57 33.00 18.49
N ALA A 210 15.33 32.51 18.55
CA ALA A 210 14.78 31.69 17.48
C ALA A 210 14.38 32.51 16.27
N ASN A 211 14.72 31.99 15.09
CA ASN A 211 14.18 32.47 13.82
C ASN A 211 12.99 31.60 13.40
N PHE A 212 11.77 32.07 13.67
CA PHE A 212 10.54 31.36 13.29
C PHE A 212 10.27 31.36 11.78
N GLY A 213 10.97 32.20 11.00
CA GLY A 213 10.79 32.29 9.55
C GLY A 213 11.39 31.09 8.83
N ASP A 214 12.57 30.68 9.29
CA ASP A 214 13.20 29.44 8.84
C ASP A 214 12.38 28.21 9.27
N LEU A 215 11.74 28.24 10.46
CA LEU A 215 10.83 27.19 10.90
C LEU A 215 9.58 27.09 10.01
N ALA A 216 8.92 28.23 9.74
CA ALA A 216 7.76 28.29 8.86
C ALA A 216 8.11 27.81 7.43
N LYS A 217 9.27 28.22 6.92
CA LYS A 217 9.79 27.76 5.62
C LYS A 217 10.02 26.24 5.59
N LEU A 218 10.61 25.68 6.65
CA LEU A 218 10.82 24.23 6.78
C LEU A 218 9.48 23.49 6.72
N GLN A 219 8.48 23.93 7.48
CA GLN A 219 7.19 23.24 7.54
C GLN A 219 6.39 23.40 6.25
N SER A 220 6.46 24.55 5.58
CA SER A 220 5.87 24.74 4.25
C SER A 220 6.46 23.76 3.24
N GLN A 221 7.78 23.57 3.24
CA GLN A 221 8.46 22.60 2.38
C GLN A 221 8.11 21.14 2.73
N ASN A 222 7.90 20.83 4.01
CA ASN A 222 7.44 19.50 4.42
C ASN A 222 6.07 19.17 3.81
N ILE A 223 5.13 20.13 3.72
CA ILE A 223 3.84 19.92 3.06
C ILE A 223 4.02 19.58 1.58
N GLU A 224 4.83 20.37 0.86
CA GLU A 224 5.06 20.16 -0.58
C GLU A 224 5.63 18.78 -0.86
N VAL A 225 6.63 18.37 -0.07
CA VAL A 225 7.27 17.06 -0.20
C VAL A 225 6.28 15.96 0.15
N GLU A 226 5.55 16.07 1.27
CA GLU A 226 4.63 15.01 1.68
C GLU A 226 3.47 14.84 0.70
N SER A 227 2.93 15.94 0.17
CA SER A 227 1.92 15.89 -0.89
C SER A 227 2.43 15.17 -2.14
N ALA A 228 3.69 15.44 -2.54
CA ALA A 228 4.32 14.74 -3.65
C ALA A 228 4.53 13.24 -3.33
N VAL A 229 4.94 12.89 -2.12
CA VAL A 229 5.09 11.50 -1.67
C VAL A 229 3.74 10.77 -1.71
N GLN A 230 2.66 11.38 -1.22
CA GLN A 230 1.30 10.81 -1.31
C GLN A 230 0.91 10.53 -2.76
N SER A 231 1.16 11.48 -3.66
CA SER A 231 0.86 11.32 -5.08
C SER A 231 1.63 10.14 -5.68
N GLN A 232 2.93 10.00 -5.40
CA GLN A 232 3.72 8.87 -5.89
C GLN A 232 3.25 7.53 -5.31
N GLN A 233 2.89 7.47 -4.02
CA GLN A 233 2.34 6.26 -3.41
C GLN A 233 1.01 5.86 -4.07
N ARG A 234 0.12 6.82 -4.34
CA ARG A 234 -1.13 6.56 -5.08
C ARG A 234 -0.86 5.97 -6.45
N VAL A 235 0.05 6.58 -7.23
CA VAL A 235 0.42 6.07 -8.56
C VAL A 235 0.93 4.64 -8.48
N LYS A 236 1.89 4.38 -7.58
CA LYS A 236 2.45 3.04 -7.34
C LYS A 236 1.36 1.99 -7.11
N PHE A 237 0.46 2.22 -6.14
CA PHE A 237 -0.55 1.22 -5.79
C PHE A 237 -1.70 1.13 -6.79
N VAL A 238 -1.98 2.19 -7.57
CA VAL A 238 -2.91 2.12 -8.70
C VAL A 238 -2.36 1.22 -9.80
N GLU A 239 -1.08 1.36 -10.16
CA GLU A 239 -0.45 0.51 -11.18
C GLU A 239 -0.33 -0.94 -10.70
N LEU A 240 0.03 -1.18 -9.43
CA LEU A 240 -0.02 -2.52 -8.85
C LEU A 240 -1.43 -3.12 -8.91
N ASN A 241 -2.47 -2.37 -8.51
CA ASN A 241 -3.85 -2.86 -8.61
C ASN A 241 -4.23 -3.25 -10.05
N LYS A 242 -3.82 -2.47 -11.04
CA LYS A 242 -4.06 -2.76 -12.45
C LYS A 242 -3.33 -4.02 -12.90
N LEU A 243 -2.05 -4.17 -12.54
CA LEU A 243 -1.25 -5.37 -12.82
C LEU A 243 -1.94 -6.63 -12.29
N PHE A 244 -2.30 -6.64 -11.00
CA PHE A 244 -2.92 -7.80 -10.36
C PHE A 244 -4.34 -8.07 -10.87
N ALA A 245 -5.15 -7.04 -11.09
CA ALA A 245 -6.49 -7.20 -11.65
C ALA A 245 -6.46 -7.82 -13.04
N ASN A 246 -5.53 -7.39 -13.90
CA ASN A 246 -5.37 -7.94 -15.24
C ASN A 246 -4.96 -9.42 -15.20
N GLU A 247 -4.03 -9.79 -14.31
CA GLU A 247 -3.60 -11.18 -14.17
C GLU A 247 -4.71 -12.08 -13.62
N LEU A 248 -5.45 -11.63 -12.60
CA LEU A 248 -6.60 -12.35 -12.08
C LEU A 248 -7.67 -12.54 -13.16
N ASN A 249 -7.98 -11.48 -13.90
CA ASN A 249 -8.93 -11.54 -15.01
C ASN A 249 -8.48 -12.54 -16.09
N ARG A 250 -7.18 -12.53 -16.45
CA ARG A 250 -6.60 -13.47 -17.40
C ARG A 250 -6.71 -14.92 -16.92
N ARG A 251 -6.52 -15.20 -15.63
CA ARG A 251 -6.67 -16.55 -15.04
C ARG A 251 -8.12 -17.01 -15.04
N PHE A 252 -9.07 -16.14 -14.71
CA PHE A 252 -10.50 -16.47 -14.80
C PHE A 252 -10.97 -16.75 -16.23
N HIS A 253 -10.42 -16.03 -17.22
CA HIS A 253 -10.82 -16.14 -18.63
C HIS A 253 -9.94 -17.10 -19.45
N ARG A 254 -8.95 -17.75 -18.85
CA ARG A 254 -8.28 -18.90 -19.49
C ARG A 254 -9.32 -20.00 -19.67
N GLY A 255 -9.86 -20.11 -20.88
CA GLY A 255 -10.90 -21.08 -21.20
C GLY A 255 -10.41 -22.52 -21.01
N LEU A 256 -11.36 -23.44 -20.81
CA LEU A 256 -11.13 -24.88 -20.64
C LEU A 256 -10.20 -25.47 -21.74
N PHE A 257 -10.34 -24.98 -22.97
CA PHE A 257 -9.51 -25.37 -24.12
C PHE A 257 -8.01 -25.02 -23.98
N SER A 258 -7.68 -23.94 -23.27
CA SER A 258 -6.28 -23.59 -23.01
C SER A 258 -5.61 -24.58 -22.04
N TYR A 259 -6.37 -25.13 -21.10
CA TYR A 259 -5.92 -26.21 -20.22
C TYR A 259 -5.82 -27.56 -20.94
N PHE A 260 -6.75 -27.84 -21.85
CA PHE A 260 -6.65 -28.97 -22.78
C PHE A 260 -5.35 -28.93 -23.59
N LEU A 261 -5.04 -27.81 -24.23
CA LEU A 261 -3.83 -27.67 -25.05
C LEU A 261 -2.53 -27.74 -24.23
N ALA A 262 -2.56 -27.33 -22.96
CA ALA A 262 -1.42 -27.45 -22.06
C ALA A 262 -1.16 -28.91 -21.65
N LEU A 263 -2.21 -29.70 -21.42
CA LEU A 263 -2.12 -31.11 -21.05
C LEU A 263 -1.73 -32.01 -22.24
N VAL A 264 -2.12 -31.65 -23.46
CA VAL A 264 -1.80 -32.40 -24.70
C VAL A 264 -0.41 -32.06 -25.25
N ARG A 265 0.25 -31.00 -24.74
CA ARG A 265 1.63 -30.62 -25.11
C ARG A 265 2.71 -31.34 -24.30
N ILE A 266 2.34 -32.22 -23.37
CA ILE A 266 3.22 -33.16 -22.67
C ILE A 266 3.21 -34.48 -23.45
#